data_AF-A0A915ZCY8-F1
#
_entry.id   AF-A0A915ZCY8-F1
#
_cell.length_a   1.000
_cell.length_b   1.000
_cell.length_c   1.000
_cell.angle_alpha   90.00
_cell.angle_beta   90.00
_cell.angle_gamma   90.00
#
_symmetry.space_group_name_H-M   'P 1'
#
loop_
_entity.id
_entity.type
_entity.pdbx_description
1 polymer ?
#
loop_
_entity_poly.entity_id
_entity_poly.type
_entity_poly.pdbx_seq_one_letter_code
_entity_poly.pdbx_strand_id
1 'polypeptide(L)'
;MISSKAQYKSKRQQKLEQRQSQSKPFTHSTQTPFRDAERNFKSRLPPPNFDNVIDFYNLDLSSDEIKSKIVKIELKVELGKDDDEEKENIFGDYNELKEEKEIIKGERRIAYVVKDLPGFIFIPNPFTPEAQKNIIKRCLKDFAKYPNKNNLDTHYVLPKEGLWNLHEKIINGELDKNDSRCVVPLKASVTGQNSLYEEEIDAKQEITQKECPQKSLVEKEYQEKEEREEKGEPLPSSDKRLPFPKDIELLTTSVVKSINGIKFYTNETNENNDKQYFVNDYDHKKWKPEAGVVNYYQLKDNIMAHVDKSEINMEAPLISFSFGHTCIFLIGGPTRDIAPIALYLRSGDISIMCGPCRTNFHGVPRILEGTLPKYLEPNYDDDPEWKIYGDFMSSSRINVNVRQVF
;
A
#
# COMPACT_ATOMS: atom_id res chain seq x y z
N MET A 1 37.35 34.84 4.22
CA MET A 1 37.48 33.93 3.07
C MET A 1 37.45 32.50 3.60
N ILE A 2 36.35 31.77 3.41
CA ILE A 2 36.28 30.34 3.73
C ILE A 2 35.85 29.63 2.45
N SER A 3 36.79 28.83 1.93
CA SER A 3 36.75 28.13 0.65
C SER A 3 35.68 27.04 0.64
N SER A 4 34.82 27.05 -0.38
CA SER A 4 33.88 25.96 -0.68
C SER A 4 34.66 24.71 -1.11
N LYS A 5 34.54 23.62 -0.35
CA LYS A 5 35.02 22.31 -0.80
C LYS A 5 34.00 21.75 -1.79
N ALA A 6 34.35 21.78 -3.08
CA ALA A 6 33.59 21.11 -4.12
C ALA A 6 33.51 19.60 -3.81
N GLN A 7 32.30 19.07 -3.65
CA GLN A 7 32.06 17.63 -3.52
C GLN A 7 32.47 16.94 -4.84
N TYR A 8 33.48 16.07 -4.76
CA TYR A 8 33.91 15.26 -5.89
C TYR A 8 32.85 14.21 -6.22
N LYS A 9 32.20 14.33 -7.39
CA LYS A 9 31.29 13.32 -7.92
C LYS A 9 32.06 12.04 -8.26
N SER A 10 31.52 10.88 -7.89
CA SER A 10 32.16 9.60 -8.21
C SER A 10 32.16 9.33 -9.72
N LYS A 11 33.09 8.49 -10.21
CA LYS A 11 33.17 8.11 -11.65
C LYS A 11 31.84 7.54 -12.18
N ARG A 12 31.05 6.88 -11.32
CA ARG A 12 29.72 6.35 -11.67
C ARG A 12 28.69 7.47 -11.84
N GLN A 13 28.73 8.50 -11.00
CA GLN A 13 27.87 9.68 -11.10
C GLN A 13 28.20 10.48 -12.37
N GLN A 14 29.48 10.69 -12.67
CA GLN A 14 29.92 11.38 -13.89
C GLN A 14 29.47 10.64 -15.16
N LYS A 15 29.52 9.29 -15.16
CA LYS A 15 29.09 8.47 -16.30
C LYS A 15 27.56 8.45 -16.49
N LEU A 16 26.80 8.57 -15.40
CA LEU A 16 25.33 8.74 -15.44
C LEU A 16 24.96 10.12 -16.01
N GLU A 17 25.66 11.17 -15.57
CA GLU A 17 25.48 12.54 -16.06
C GLU A 17 25.79 12.66 -17.56
N GLN A 18 26.90 12.06 -18.02
CA GLN A 18 27.24 12.01 -19.45
C GLN A 18 26.22 11.24 -20.29
N ARG A 19 25.63 10.16 -19.76
CA ARG A 19 24.58 9.41 -20.46
C ARG A 19 23.27 10.19 -20.56
N GLN A 20 22.92 10.94 -19.52
CA GLN A 20 21.74 11.80 -19.52
C GLN A 20 21.91 13.03 -20.41
N SER A 21 23.11 13.62 -20.48
CA SER A 21 23.38 14.77 -21.35
C SER A 21 23.48 14.41 -22.84
N GLN A 22 23.75 13.13 -23.17
CA GLN A 22 23.89 12.64 -24.54
C GLN A 22 22.61 12.01 -25.13
N SER A 23 21.52 11.89 -24.36
CA SER A 23 20.27 11.37 -24.90
C SER A 23 19.62 12.39 -25.85
N LYS A 24 19.54 12.06 -27.15
CA LYS A 24 18.77 12.83 -28.14
C LYS A 24 17.30 12.94 -27.72
N PRO A 25 16.59 14.04 -28.06
CA PRO A 25 15.17 14.17 -27.74
C PRO A 25 14.39 13.08 -28.50
N PHE A 26 13.79 12.16 -27.75
CA PHE A 26 12.98 11.09 -28.30
C PHE A 26 11.62 11.68 -28.70
N THR A 27 11.39 11.89 -29.98
CA THR A 27 10.13 12.41 -30.56
C THR A 27 9.05 11.33 -30.62
N HIS A 28 8.65 10.79 -29.47
CA HIS A 28 7.37 10.13 -29.31
C HIS A 28 6.55 10.92 -28.31
N SER A 29 5.34 11.32 -28.73
CA SER A 29 4.25 11.98 -28.00
C SER A 29 3.81 11.20 -26.72
N THR A 30 4.72 11.02 -25.78
CA THR A 30 4.55 10.28 -24.51
C THR A 30 4.89 11.15 -23.29
N GLN A 31 5.16 12.43 -23.52
CA GLN A 31 5.40 13.45 -22.50
C GLN A 31 4.07 14.07 -22.09
N THR A 32 3.36 13.39 -21.19
CA THR A 32 2.25 14.03 -20.49
C THR A 32 2.79 14.70 -19.22
N PRO A 33 2.19 15.80 -18.72
CA PRO A 33 2.56 16.41 -17.45
C PRO A 33 2.65 15.42 -16.28
N PHE A 34 1.77 14.41 -16.24
CA PHE A 34 1.87 13.35 -15.23
C PHE A 34 3.16 12.54 -15.37
N ARG A 35 3.51 12.12 -16.60
CA ARG A 35 4.73 11.33 -16.86
C ARG A 35 6.00 12.12 -16.54
N ASP A 36 5.99 13.42 -16.76
CA ASP A 36 7.12 14.30 -16.43
C ASP A 36 7.29 14.42 -14.91
N ALA A 37 6.19 14.59 -14.16
CA ALA A 37 6.22 14.57 -12.70
C ALA A 37 6.76 13.24 -12.14
N GLU A 38 6.33 12.10 -12.69
CA GLU A 38 6.86 10.79 -12.29
C GLU A 38 8.36 10.69 -12.52
N ARG A 39 8.84 11.13 -13.69
CA ARG A 39 10.28 11.09 -14.03
C ARG A 39 11.08 11.99 -13.12
N ASN A 40 10.57 13.19 -12.81
CA ASN A 40 11.19 14.12 -11.88
C ASN A 40 11.38 13.47 -10.52
N PHE A 41 10.32 12.95 -9.90
CA PHE A 41 10.41 12.34 -8.56
C PHE A 41 11.23 11.05 -8.53
N LYS A 42 11.25 10.27 -9.63
CA LYS A 42 12.11 9.09 -9.78
C LYS A 42 13.59 9.43 -9.90
N SER A 43 13.94 10.65 -10.31
CA SER A 43 15.33 11.05 -10.49
C SER A 43 16.12 10.99 -9.19
N ARG A 44 17.34 10.46 -9.25
CA ARG A 44 18.31 10.48 -8.14
C ARG A 44 19.44 11.50 -8.38
N LEU A 45 19.68 11.88 -9.63
CA LEU A 45 20.73 12.79 -10.06
C LEU A 45 20.24 13.57 -11.30
N PRO A 46 19.97 14.89 -11.18
CA PRO A 46 19.87 15.63 -9.91
C PRO A 46 18.71 15.09 -9.03
N PRO A 47 18.78 15.25 -7.70
CA PRO A 47 17.64 14.93 -6.85
C PRO A 47 16.43 15.81 -7.22
N PRO A 48 15.19 15.32 -7.02
CA PRO A 48 13.99 16.10 -7.33
C PRO A 48 13.89 17.30 -6.39
N ASN A 49 13.23 18.35 -6.86
CA ASN A 49 12.77 19.42 -5.96
C ASN A 49 11.51 18.95 -5.21
N PHE A 50 11.50 19.15 -3.89
CA PHE A 50 10.39 18.81 -2.99
C PHE A 50 9.61 20.04 -2.49
N ASP A 51 9.99 21.27 -2.86
CA ASP A 51 9.38 22.52 -2.37
C ASP A 51 7.87 22.62 -2.65
N ASN A 52 7.42 21.99 -3.75
CA ASN A 52 6.02 22.00 -4.18
C ASN A 52 5.23 20.76 -3.72
N VAL A 53 5.83 19.90 -2.87
CA VAL A 53 5.15 18.73 -2.31
C VAL A 53 4.35 19.15 -1.09
N ILE A 54 3.05 18.84 -1.09
CA ILE A 54 2.18 19.17 0.02
C ILE A 54 2.57 18.36 1.26
N ASP A 55 2.88 19.08 2.33
CA ASP A 55 3.13 18.53 3.65
C ASP A 55 2.06 19.00 4.66
N PHE A 56 1.04 18.17 4.87
CA PHE A 56 -0.08 18.47 5.78
C PHE A 56 0.35 18.66 7.24
N TYR A 57 1.54 18.20 7.63
CA TYR A 57 2.06 18.34 9.00
C TYR A 57 2.83 19.64 9.22
N ASN A 58 3.33 20.24 8.13
CA ASN A 58 4.18 21.43 8.15
C ASN A 58 3.63 22.51 7.20
N LEU A 59 2.31 22.69 7.19
CA LEU A 59 1.64 23.67 6.33
C LEU A 59 2.15 25.09 6.58
N ASP A 60 2.54 25.44 7.80
CA ASP A 60 3.08 26.77 8.13
C ASP A 60 4.39 27.09 7.38
N LEU A 61 5.18 26.06 7.06
CA LEU A 61 6.42 26.16 6.31
C LEU A 61 6.20 26.12 4.79
N SER A 62 4.99 25.78 4.34
CA SER A 62 4.64 25.71 2.93
C SER A 62 4.45 27.10 2.31
N SER A 63 4.57 27.19 0.98
CA SER A 63 4.32 28.43 0.24
C SER A 63 2.87 28.90 0.40
N ASP A 64 2.64 30.20 0.24
CA ASP A 64 1.29 30.77 0.30
C ASP A 64 0.37 30.20 -0.77
N GLU A 65 0.93 29.81 -1.92
CA GLU A 65 0.20 29.11 -2.98
C GLU A 65 -0.36 27.77 -2.49
N ILE A 66 0.45 26.93 -1.84
CA ILE A 66 0.02 25.64 -1.28
C ILE A 66 -1.02 25.87 -0.18
N LYS A 67 -0.76 26.80 0.76
CA LYS A 67 -1.68 27.13 1.85
C LYS A 67 -3.04 27.55 1.31
N SER A 68 -3.07 28.35 0.24
CA SER A 68 -4.31 28.83 -0.38
C SER A 68 -5.15 27.70 -0.98
N LYS A 69 -4.56 26.57 -1.37
CA LYS A 69 -5.25 25.42 -1.98
C LYS A 69 -5.79 24.42 -0.95
N ILE A 70 -5.36 24.51 0.30
CA ILE A 70 -5.68 23.51 1.34
C ILE A 70 -6.76 24.06 2.27
N VAL A 71 -7.71 23.21 2.61
CA VAL A 71 -8.74 23.52 3.61
C VAL A 71 -8.68 22.47 4.71
N LYS A 72 -8.48 22.93 5.95
CA LYS A 72 -8.60 22.11 7.15
C LYS A 72 -10.09 21.92 7.47
N ILE A 73 -10.50 20.69 7.67
CA ILE A 73 -11.88 20.28 7.98
C ILE A 73 -11.88 19.59 9.34
N GLU A 74 -12.86 19.94 10.17
CA GLU A 74 -13.15 19.20 11.40
C GLU A 74 -14.18 18.10 11.09
N LEU A 75 -13.83 16.85 11.42
CA LEU A 75 -14.69 15.69 11.25
C LEU A 75 -15.82 15.73 12.28
N LYS A 76 -17.05 15.43 11.83
CA LYS A 76 -18.23 15.38 12.71
C LYS A 76 -18.13 14.26 13.74
N VAL A 77 -17.47 13.18 13.37
CA VAL A 77 -17.23 12.01 14.21
C VAL A 77 -15.74 11.86 14.39
N GLU A 78 -15.33 11.67 15.64
CA GLU A 78 -13.94 11.41 16.00
C GLU A 78 -13.60 9.95 15.69
N LEU A 79 -12.49 9.73 14.98
CA LEU A 79 -12.05 8.39 14.64
C LEU A 79 -11.73 7.60 15.92
N GLY A 80 -12.20 6.37 16.00
CA GLY A 80 -12.00 5.50 17.17
C GLY A 80 -12.81 5.89 18.41
N LYS A 81 -13.74 6.84 18.32
CA LYS A 81 -14.77 7.06 19.34
C LYS A 81 -16.06 6.40 18.86
N ASP A 82 -16.16 5.09 19.11
CA ASP A 82 -17.39 4.35 18.82
C ASP A 82 -18.37 4.45 19.99
N ASP A 83 -19.66 4.34 19.71
CA ASP A 83 -20.73 4.42 20.71
C ASP A 83 -20.81 3.15 21.60
N ASP A 84 -20.10 2.08 21.21
CA ASP A 84 -20.01 0.80 21.93
C ASP A 84 -18.68 0.72 22.71
N GLU A 85 -18.72 0.95 24.04
CA GLU A 85 -17.55 0.92 24.92
C GLU A 85 -16.83 -0.45 24.98
N GLU A 86 -17.48 -1.53 24.54
CA GLU A 86 -16.93 -2.90 24.57
C GLU A 86 -16.05 -3.26 23.36
N LYS A 87 -15.97 -2.42 22.33
CA LYS A 87 -15.16 -2.72 21.13
C LYS A 87 -13.74 -2.16 21.28
N GLU A 88 -12.75 -3.02 21.07
CA GLU A 88 -11.35 -2.59 20.97
C GLU A 88 -11.18 -1.51 19.90
N ASN A 89 -10.53 -0.41 20.29
CA ASN A 89 -10.28 0.70 19.39
C ASN A 89 -9.16 0.34 18.41
N ILE A 90 -9.51 0.10 17.15
CA ILE A 90 -8.53 -0.23 16.10
C ILE A 90 -7.53 0.91 15.81
N PHE A 91 -7.85 2.14 16.21
CA PHE A 91 -6.91 3.26 16.13
C PHE A 91 -5.94 3.31 17.32
N GLY A 92 -6.10 2.42 18.31
CA GLY A 92 -5.33 2.34 19.56
C GLY A 92 -5.89 3.19 20.70
N ASP A 93 -5.37 3.03 21.92
CA ASP A 93 -5.82 3.80 23.09
C ASP A 93 -5.40 5.27 22.98
N TYR A 94 -6.37 6.16 23.16
CA TYR A 94 -6.15 7.61 23.16
C TYR A 94 -5.19 8.08 24.25
N ASN A 95 -5.07 7.33 25.36
CA ASN A 95 -4.17 7.69 26.45
C ASN A 95 -2.69 7.50 26.10
N GLU A 96 -2.36 6.54 25.22
CA GLU A 96 -0.99 6.33 24.71
C GLU A 96 -0.43 7.59 24.03
N LEU A 97 -1.29 8.33 23.32
CA LEU A 97 -0.91 9.56 22.61
C LEU A 97 -0.59 10.74 23.55
N LYS A 98 -0.97 10.68 24.84
CA LYS A 98 -0.74 11.76 25.80
C LYS A 98 0.57 11.60 26.59
N GLU A 99 1.09 10.38 26.69
CA GLU A 99 2.25 10.08 27.54
C GLU A 99 3.59 10.23 26.78
N GLU A 100 3.60 10.01 25.47
CA GLU A 100 4.82 10.16 24.65
C GLU A 100 5.09 11.63 24.29
N LYS A 101 6.23 12.16 24.74
CA LYS A 101 6.72 13.51 24.40
C LYS A 101 7.16 13.65 22.93
N GLU A 102 7.13 12.59 22.13
CA GLU A 102 7.29 12.68 20.68
C GLU A 102 5.92 12.89 20.04
N ILE A 103 5.78 14.06 19.40
CA ILE A 103 4.55 14.61 18.85
C ILE A 103 3.97 13.67 17.78
N ILE A 104 3.08 12.75 18.15
CA ILE A 104 2.11 12.19 17.21
C ILE A 104 1.00 13.24 17.09
N LYS A 105 1.20 14.21 16.19
CA LYS A 105 0.18 15.16 15.74
C LYS A 105 -0.89 14.40 14.95
N GLY A 106 -1.68 13.58 15.63
CA GLY A 106 -2.76 12.77 15.10
C GLY A 106 -4.07 13.17 15.74
N GLU A 107 -4.56 14.38 15.45
CA GLU A 107 -5.90 14.76 15.92
C GLU A 107 -6.93 13.92 15.14
N ARG A 108 -7.61 13.00 15.83
CA ARG A 108 -8.63 12.10 15.26
C ARG A 108 -9.90 12.79 14.76
N ARG A 109 -9.93 14.13 14.78
CA ARG A 109 -10.98 15.02 14.27
C ARG A 109 -10.52 15.89 13.11
N ILE A 110 -9.25 15.85 12.70
CA ILE A 110 -8.76 16.67 11.60
C ILE A 110 -8.76 15.87 10.30
N ALA A 111 -9.27 16.49 9.25
CA ALA A 111 -8.97 16.13 7.87
C ALA A 111 -8.53 17.37 7.07
N TYR A 112 -7.90 17.13 5.93
CA TYR A 112 -7.53 18.14 4.97
C TYR A 112 -8.09 17.78 3.60
N VAL A 113 -8.52 18.79 2.87
CA VAL A 113 -8.98 18.67 1.48
C VAL A 113 -8.20 19.66 0.62
N VAL A 114 -8.07 19.34 -0.67
CA VAL A 114 -7.37 20.16 -1.65
C VAL A 114 -8.40 20.70 -2.63
N LYS A 115 -8.50 22.03 -2.77
CA LYS A 115 -9.53 22.70 -3.60
C LYS A 115 -9.51 22.28 -5.06
N ASP A 116 -8.33 21.94 -5.57
CA ASP A 116 -8.07 21.48 -6.94
C ASP A 116 -8.38 19.98 -7.13
N LEU A 117 -8.71 19.25 -6.05
CA LEU A 117 -9.03 17.82 -6.06
C LEU A 117 -10.37 17.55 -5.36
N PRO A 118 -11.51 17.94 -5.97
CA PRO A 118 -12.82 17.65 -5.41
C PRO A 118 -13.00 16.13 -5.22
N GLY A 119 -13.20 15.73 -3.96
CA GLY A 119 -13.32 14.32 -3.56
C GLY A 119 -12.04 13.67 -3.05
N PHE A 120 -10.91 14.38 -3.02
CA PHE A 120 -9.73 13.92 -2.28
C PHE A 120 -9.78 14.40 -0.82
N ILE A 121 -9.68 13.46 0.12
CA ILE A 121 -9.66 13.74 1.55
C ILE A 121 -8.43 13.08 2.16
N PHE A 122 -7.67 13.84 2.94
CA PHE A 122 -6.48 13.37 3.66
C PHE A 122 -6.74 13.44 5.17
N ILE A 123 -6.49 12.35 5.87
CA ILE A 123 -6.55 12.30 7.34
C ILE A 123 -5.13 12.00 7.84
N PRO A 124 -4.49 12.92 8.59
CA PRO A 124 -3.20 12.67 9.21
C PRO A 124 -3.31 11.52 10.20
N ASN A 125 -2.25 10.69 10.31
CA ASN A 125 -2.16 9.54 11.20
C ASN A 125 -3.07 9.58 12.45
N PRO A 126 -4.22 8.89 12.44
CA PRO A 126 -5.08 8.77 13.62
C PRO A 126 -4.72 7.61 14.55
N PHE A 127 -3.69 6.81 14.21
CA PHE A 127 -3.31 5.59 14.90
C PHE A 127 -2.24 5.83 15.98
N THR A 128 -2.33 5.08 17.08
CA THR A 128 -1.20 4.92 18.01
C THR A 128 -0.09 4.06 17.39
N PRO A 129 1.15 4.14 17.91
CA PRO A 129 2.25 3.29 17.48
C PRO A 129 1.89 1.79 17.48
N GLU A 130 1.26 1.32 18.55
CA GLU A 130 0.88 -0.08 18.71
C GLU A 130 -0.21 -0.50 17.72
N ALA A 131 -1.20 0.37 17.47
CA ALA A 131 -2.21 0.11 16.45
C ALA A 131 -1.60 -0.06 15.04
N GLN A 132 -0.60 0.77 14.68
CA GLN A 132 0.11 0.60 13.42
C GLN A 132 0.89 -0.72 13.35
N LYS A 133 1.62 -1.07 14.42
CA LYS A 133 2.32 -2.36 14.53
C LYS A 133 1.37 -3.53 14.33
N ASN A 134 0.20 -3.50 14.96
CA ASN A 134 -0.81 -4.54 14.84
C ASN A 134 -1.33 -4.69 13.41
N ILE A 135 -1.66 -3.60 12.72
CA ILE A 135 -2.09 -3.67 11.31
C ILE A 135 -0.96 -4.22 10.42
N ILE A 136 0.29 -3.82 10.65
CA ILE A 136 1.47 -4.35 9.92
C ILE A 136 1.63 -5.85 10.15
N LYS A 137 1.56 -6.32 11.41
CA LYS A 137 1.59 -7.75 11.75
C LYS A 137 0.52 -8.50 10.99
N ARG A 138 -0.72 -8.00 10.97
CA ARG A 138 -1.83 -8.61 10.25
C ARG A 138 -1.62 -8.66 8.74
N CYS A 139 -1.08 -7.59 8.14
CA CYS A 139 -0.73 -7.57 6.73
C CYS A 139 0.26 -8.69 6.38
N LEU A 140 1.26 -8.92 7.23
CA LEU A 140 2.32 -9.88 6.94
C LEU A 140 1.94 -11.33 7.31
N LYS A 141 1.28 -11.53 8.46
CA LYS A 141 0.91 -12.87 8.98
C LYS A 141 -0.39 -13.41 8.41
N ASP A 142 -1.42 -12.58 8.34
CA ASP A 142 -2.80 -13.02 8.12
C ASP A 142 -3.25 -12.77 6.69
N PHE A 143 -3.03 -11.57 6.17
CA PHE A 143 -3.49 -11.20 4.83
C PHE A 143 -2.67 -11.83 3.71
N ALA A 144 -1.39 -12.12 3.97
CA ALA A 144 -0.54 -12.84 3.03
C ALA A 144 -0.74 -14.37 3.06
N LYS A 145 -1.54 -14.89 4.00
CA LYS A 145 -1.80 -16.32 4.20
C LYS A 145 -3.03 -16.77 3.39
N TYR A 146 -3.01 -18.04 2.94
CA TYR A 146 -4.18 -18.70 2.36
C TYR A 146 -5.39 -18.64 3.32
N PRO A 147 -6.62 -18.36 2.83
CA PRO A 147 -7.07 -18.42 1.44
C PRO A 147 -6.91 -17.14 0.61
N ASN A 148 -6.33 -16.08 1.17
CA ASN A 148 -6.10 -14.84 0.42
C ASN A 148 -5.11 -15.09 -0.72
N LYS A 149 -5.35 -14.45 -1.87
CA LYS A 149 -4.50 -14.55 -3.05
C LYS A 149 -3.40 -13.49 -3.00
N ASN A 150 -2.20 -13.87 -3.39
CA ASN A 150 -1.07 -12.97 -3.61
C ASN A 150 -0.43 -13.21 -5.00
N ASN A 151 0.54 -12.37 -5.35
CA ASN A 151 1.21 -12.44 -6.65
C ASN A 151 2.06 -13.72 -6.83
N LEU A 152 2.53 -14.34 -5.74
CA LEU A 152 3.36 -15.54 -5.78
C LEU A 152 2.53 -16.80 -6.05
N ASP A 153 1.23 -16.82 -5.69
CA ASP A 153 0.33 -17.94 -5.99
C ASP A 153 0.26 -18.29 -7.48
N THR A 154 0.57 -17.34 -8.36
CA THR A 154 0.60 -17.56 -9.82
C THR A 154 1.68 -18.58 -10.20
N HIS A 155 2.84 -18.53 -9.54
CA HIS A 155 4.04 -19.26 -9.96
C HIS A 155 4.45 -20.37 -9.00
N TYR A 156 4.05 -20.27 -7.74
CA TYR A 156 4.53 -21.12 -6.65
C TYR A 156 3.39 -21.88 -5.98
N VAL A 157 3.69 -23.05 -5.43
CA VAL A 157 2.80 -23.74 -4.48
C VAL A 157 3.15 -23.24 -3.09
N LEU A 158 2.40 -22.23 -2.62
CA LEU A 158 2.67 -21.60 -1.35
C LEU A 158 2.18 -22.46 -0.16
N PRO A 159 2.88 -22.40 0.98
CA PRO A 159 2.42 -23.04 2.20
C PRO A 159 1.07 -22.47 2.65
N LYS A 160 0.15 -23.33 3.12
CA LYS A 160 -1.17 -22.91 3.63
C LYS A 160 -1.07 -21.95 4.82
N GLU A 161 0.02 -22.02 5.58
CA GLU A 161 0.30 -21.10 6.68
C GLU A 161 0.93 -19.77 6.24
N GLY A 162 1.31 -19.60 4.97
CA GLY A 162 1.91 -18.37 4.46
C GLY A 162 3.43 -18.30 4.71
N LEU A 163 4.12 -17.54 3.86
CA LEU A 163 5.59 -17.44 3.90
C LEU A 163 6.10 -16.75 5.16
N TRP A 164 5.37 -15.75 5.66
CA TRP A 164 5.77 -15.02 6.85
C TRP A 164 5.76 -15.90 8.09
N ASN A 165 4.71 -16.71 8.27
CA ASN A 165 4.60 -17.59 9.43
C ASN A 165 5.67 -18.70 9.41
N LEU A 166 6.08 -19.17 8.22
CA LEU A 166 7.26 -20.02 8.09
C LEU A 166 8.56 -19.28 8.45
N HIS A 167 8.73 -18.06 7.97
CA HIS A 167 9.90 -17.25 8.29
C HIS A 167 10.05 -17.03 9.79
N GLU A 168 8.95 -16.70 10.48
CA GLU A 168 8.91 -16.54 11.94
C GLU A 168 9.34 -17.83 12.66
N LYS A 169 8.81 -18.99 12.27
CA LYS A 169 9.21 -20.30 12.84
C LYS A 169 10.70 -20.60 12.65
N ILE A 170 11.28 -20.26 11.50
CA ILE A 170 12.71 -20.45 11.23
C ILE A 170 13.55 -19.56 12.15
N ILE A 171 13.18 -18.29 12.27
CA ILE A 171 13.90 -17.34 13.14
C ILE A 171 13.80 -17.73 14.61
N ASN A 172 12.65 -18.25 15.04
CA ASN A 172 12.44 -18.74 16.40
C ASN A 172 13.12 -20.10 16.68
N GLY A 173 13.72 -20.74 15.67
CA GLY A 173 14.35 -22.05 15.79
C GLY A 173 13.37 -23.22 15.93
N GLU A 174 12.08 -22.99 15.68
CA GLU A 174 11.03 -24.03 15.68
C GLU A 174 11.14 -24.93 14.44
N LEU A 175 11.78 -24.43 13.38
CA LEU A 175 11.89 -25.11 12.09
C LEU A 175 13.27 -24.90 11.47
N ASP A 176 13.90 -25.97 11.00
CA ASP A 176 15.20 -25.87 10.30
C ASP A 176 14.99 -25.26 8.91
N LYS A 177 15.86 -24.35 8.49
CA LYS A 177 15.91 -23.80 7.13
C LYS A 177 16.02 -24.86 6.03
N ASN A 178 16.55 -26.04 6.36
CA ASN A 178 16.70 -27.17 5.45
C ASN A 178 15.47 -28.10 5.44
N ASP A 179 14.42 -27.79 6.21
CA ASP A 179 13.20 -28.57 6.21
C ASP A 179 12.52 -28.49 4.84
N SER A 180 12.03 -29.63 4.36
CA SER A 180 11.29 -29.73 3.10
C SER A 180 10.08 -28.79 3.00
N ARG A 181 9.53 -28.34 4.14
CA ARG A 181 8.43 -27.36 4.23
C ARG A 181 8.86 -25.93 3.90
N CYS A 182 10.15 -25.61 3.98
CA CYS A 182 10.72 -24.32 3.59
C CYS A 182 10.96 -24.21 2.08
N VAL A 183 10.93 -25.33 1.36
CA VAL A 183 11.07 -25.34 -0.09
C VAL A 183 9.74 -24.97 -0.70
N VAL A 184 9.71 -23.85 -1.44
CA VAL A 184 8.52 -23.37 -2.14
C VAL A 184 8.64 -23.78 -3.62
N PRO A 185 8.04 -24.90 -4.05
CA PRO A 185 8.25 -25.41 -5.41
C PRO A 185 7.54 -24.54 -6.45
N LEU A 186 8.12 -24.51 -7.65
CA LEU A 186 7.48 -23.92 -8.81
C LEU A 186 6.30 -24.81 -9.26
N LYS A 187 5.17 -24.21 -9.59
CA LYS A 187 4.02 -24.97 -10.12
C LYS A 187 4.38 -25.77 -11.37
N ALA A 188 5.17 -25.18 -12.26
CA ALA A 188 5.63 -25.82 -13.49
C ALA A 188 6.40 -27.13 -13.23
N SER A 189 7.18 -27.21 -12.14
CA SER A 189 7.91 -28.43 -11.77
C SER A 189 7.02 -29.52 -11.16
N VAL A 190 5.86 -29.17 -10.60
CA VAL A 190 4.92 -30.13 -9.99
C VAL A 190 3.98 -30.72 -11.04
N THR A 191 3.62 -29.95 -12.07
CA THR A 191 2.73 -30.40 -13.16
C THR A 191 3.43 -31.28 -14.22
N GLY A 192 4.76 -31.38 -14.19
CA GLY A 192 5.58 -32.08 -15.18
C GLY A 192 5.58 -33.61 -15.11
N GLN A 193 4.75 -34.25 -14.28
CA GLN A 193 4.65 -35.72 -14.22
C GLN A 193 3.50 -36.32 -15.05
N ASN A 194 2.70 -35.52 -15.77
CA ASN A 194 1.66 -36.01 -16.68
C ASN A 194 1.55 -35.16 -17.96
N SER A 195 2.65 -34.99 -18.70
CA SER A 195 2.57 -34.56 -20.10
C SER A 195 3.38 -35.50 -20.99
N LEU A 196 2.67 -36.40 -21.67
CA LEU A 196 3.17 -37.16 -22.82
C LEU A 196 3.41 -36.19 -23.99
N TYR A 197 4.57 -35.54 -24.02
CA TYR A 197 5.25 -35.10 -25.25
C TYR A 197 6.75 -35.04 -24.94
N GLU A 198 7.48 -36.03 -25.46
CA GLU A 198 8.94 -36.07 -25.48
C GLU A 198 9.45 -35.00 -26.45
N GLU A 199 10.23 -34.04 -25.97
CA GLU A 199 11.31 -33.45 -26.77
C GLU A 199 12.57 -33.32 -25.90
N GLU A 200 13.62 -33.96 -26.39
CA GLU A 200 14.95 -34.07 -25.80
C GLU A 200 15.62 -32.69 -25.65
N ILE A 201 16.09 -32.39 -24.44
CA ILE A 201 17.27 -31.53 -24.27
C ILE A 201 18.22 -32.22 -23.27
N ASP A 202 19.26 -32.80 -23.84
CA ASP A 202 20.41 -33.39 -23.16
C ASP A 202 21.38 -32.28 -22.73
N ALA A 203 21.59 -32.11 -21.41
CA ALA A 203 22.85 -31.63 -20.81
C ALA A 203 22.81 -31.70 -19.27
N LYS A 204 23.13 -32.89 -18.74
CA LYS A 204 23.86 -33.19 -17.50
C LYS A 204 24.03 -32.08 -16.45
N GLN A 205 23.38 -32.27 -15.30
CA GLN A 205 24.04 -32.19 -13.99
C GLN A 205 23.38 -33.19 -13.03
N GLU A 206 24.08 -34.29 -12.77
CA GLU A 206 23.73 -35.27 -11.74
C GLU A 206 23.76 -34.60 -10.36
N ILE A 207 22.60 -34.52 -9.72
CA ILE A 207 22.52 -34.47 -8.26
C ILE A 207 21.69 -35.68 -7.86
N THR A 208 22.36 -36.67 -7.29
CA THR A 208 21.79 -37.86 -6.67
C THR A 208 20.60 -37.50 -5.78
N GLN A 209 19.40 -37.84 -6.26
CA GLN A 209 18.18 -37.83 -5.46
C GLN A 209 18.29 -38.89 -4.37
N LYS A 210 18.28 -38.47 -3.11
CA LYS A 210 17.66 -39.28 -2.06
C LYS A 210 16.18 -38.91 -2.07
N GLU A 211 15.34 -39.90 -2.36
CA GLU A 211 13.89 -39.77 -2.38
C GLU A 211 13.38 -39.08 -1.09
N CYS A 212 12.72 -37.94 -1.24
CA CYS A 212 12.02 -37.25 -0.16
C CYS A 212 10.57 -37.78 -0.13
N PRO A 213 10.04 -38.20 1.04
CA PRO A 213 8.68 -38.71 1.15
C PRO A 213 7.67 -37.55 1.13
N GLN A 214 7.42 -36.95 -0.04
CA GLN A 214 6.40 -35.91 -0.25
C GLN A 214 5.28 -36.34 -1.21
N LYS A 215 5.31 -37.55 -1.76
CA LYS A 215 4.23 -38.09 -2.60
C LYS A 215 2.87 -38.11 -1.88
N SER A 216 2.85 -38.35 -0.56
CA SER A 216 1.60 -38.59 0.17
C SER A 216 0.69 -37.37 0.39
N LEU A 217 1.19 -36.13 0.26
CA LEU A 217 0.36 -34.93 0.46
C LEU A 217 -0.31 -34.47 -0.84
N VAL A 218 0.42 -34.57 -1.96
CA VAL A 218 -0.12 -34.29 -3.30
C VAL A 218 -1.11 -35.40 -3.67
N GLU A 219 -0.77 -36.67 -3.42
CA GLU A 219 -1.69 -37.79 -3.65
C GLU A 219 -2.99 -37.67 -2.85
N LYS A 220 -2.95 -37.16 -1.60
CA LYS A 220 -4.17 -36.90 -0.81
C LYS A 220 -5.05 -35.81 -1.40
N GLU A 221 -4.47 -34.75 -1.94
CA GLU A 221 -5.23 -33.64 -2.54
C GLU A 221 -5.81 -34.02 -3.92
N TYR A 222 -5.17 -34.96 -4.63
CA TYR A 222 -5.72 -35.59 -5.84
C TYR A 222 -6.80 -36.64 -5.50
N GLN A 223 -6.58 -37.48 -4.50
CA GLN A 223 -7.58 -38.46 -4.03
C GLN A 223 -8.83 -37.78 -3.46
N GLU A 224 -8.70 -36.67 -2.72
CA GLU A 224 -9.85 -35.89 -2.26
C GLU A 224 -10.64 -35.24 -3.40
N LYS A 225 -10.00 -34.97 -4.55
CA LYS A 225 -10.69 -34.49 -5.76
C LYS A 225 -11.38 -35.63 -6.49
N GLU A 226 -10.71 -36.77 -6.68
CA GLU A 226 -11.26 -37.96 -7.32
C GLU A 226 -12.45 -38.54 -6.52
N GLU A 227 -12.36 -38.65 -5.19
CA GLU A 227 -13.48 -39.11 -4.36
C GLU A 227 -14.70 -38.18 -4.43
N ARG A 228 -14.49 -36.87 -4.61
CA ARG A 228 -15.59 -35.89 -4.75
C ARG A 228 -16.24 -35.96 -6.12
N GLU A 229 -15.45 -36.19 -7.17
CA GLU A 229 -15.95 -36.45 -8.53
C GLU A 229 -16.75 -37.76 -8.59
N GLU A 230 -16.29 -38.84 -7.93
CA GLU A 230 -17.06 -40.09 -7.82
C GLU A 230 -18.36 -39.93 -7.02
N LYS A 231 -18.38 -39.04 -6.01
CA LYS A 231 -19.58 -38.74 -5.20
C LYS A 231 -20.52 -37.72 -5.85
N GLY A 232 -20.19 -37.19 -7.04
CA GLY A 232 -20.98 -36.15 -7.71
C GLY A 232 -21.06 -34.83 -6.93
N GLU A 233 -20.12 -34.59 -6.01
CA GLU A 233 -20.02 -33.32 -5.30
C GLU A 233 -19.42 -32.26 -6.23
N PRO A 234 -20.05 -31.09 -6.40
CA PRO A 234 -19.49 -30.04 -7.25
C PRO A 234 -18.11 -29.61 -6.72
N LEU A 235 -17.13 -29.56 -7.63
CA LEU A 235 -15.85 -28.89 -7.39
C LEU A 235 -16.14 -27.50 -6.79
N PRO A 236 -15.44 -27.07 -5.71
CA PRO A 236 -15.71 -25.79 -5.10
C PRO A 236 -15.59 -24.71 -6.18
N SER A 237 -16.68 -24.00 -6.45
CA SER A 237 -16.67 -22.92 -7.43
C SER A 237 -15.53 -21.96 -7.09
N SER A 238 -14.87 -21.44 -8.13
CA SER A 238 -13.89 -20.37 -8.00
C SER A 238 -14.47 -19.09 -7.38
N ASP A 239 -15.78 -19.04 -7.15
CA ASP A 239 -16.58 -17.91 -6.64
C ASP A 239 -16.89 -17.97 -5.13
N LYS A 240 -16.10 -18.69 -4.33
CA LYS A 240 -16.20 -18.53 -2.87
C LYS A 240 -15.61 -17.18 -2.45
N ARG A 241 -16.46 -16.15 -2.36
CA ARG A 241 -16.11 -14.87 -1.73
C ARG A 241 -15.63 -15.15 -0.30
N LEU A 242 -14.39 -14.77 -0.01
CA LEU A 242 -13.84 -14.88 1.32
C LEU A 242 -14.49 -13.84 2.23
N PRO A 243 -14.71 -14.16 3.52
CA PRO A 243 -15.17 -13.16 4.47
C PRO A 243 -14.15 -12.03 4.57
N PHE A 244 -14.61 -10.80 4.48
CA PHE A 244 -13.76 -9.63 4.64
C PHE A 244 -13.30 -9.51 6.11
N PRO A 245 -12.03 -9.15 6.40
CA PRO A 245 -11.54 -9.02 7.76
C PRO A 245 -12.36 -8.01 8.59
N LYS A 246 -12.96 -8.49 9.70
CA LYS A 246 -13.97 -7.72 10.44
C LYS A 246 -13.44 -6.42 11.04
N ASP A 247 -12.21 -6.42 11.47
CA ASP A 247 -11.56 -5.25 12.06
C ASP A 247 -11.21 -4.20 11.00
N ILE A 248 -10.75 -4.58 9.80
CA ILE A 248 -10.61 -3.65 8.66
C ILE A 248 -11.99 -3.13 8.21
N GLU A 249 -13.03 -3.95 8.29
CA GLU A 249 -14.41 -3.51 8.07
C GLU A 249 -14.82 -2.42 9.05
N LEU A 250 -14.60 -2.61 10.36
CA LEU A 250 -14.88 -1.61 11.38
C LEU A 250 -14.06 -0.33 11.17
N LEU A 251 -12.76 -0.47 10.90
CA LEU A 251 -11.85 0.63 10.62
C LEU A 251 -12.35 1.50 9.47
N THR A 252 -12.66 0.88 8.33
CA THR A 252 -13.12 1.60 7.14
C THR A 252 -14.52 2.18 7.34
N THR A 253 -15.41 1.50 8.05
CA THR A 253 -16.74 2.03 8.39
C THR A 253 -16.64 3.29 9.24
N SER A 254 -15.73 3.32 10.22
CA SER A 254 -15.46 4.51 11.04
C SER A 254 -14.95 5.68 10.19
N VAL A 255 -14.04 5.41 9.24
CA VAL A 255 -13.54 6.41 8.29
C VAL A 255 -14.66 6.94 7.38
N VAL A 256 -15.49 6.08 6.76
CA VAL A 256 -16.58 6.53 5.89
C VAL A 256 -17.63 7.33 6.65
N LYS A 257 -17.96 6.92 7.89
CA LYS A 257 -18.85 7.66 8.78
C LYS A 257 -18.29 9.05 9.10
N SER A 258 -16.99 9.18 9.35
CA SER A 258 -16.38 10.46 9.72
C SER A 258 -16.34 11.47 8.57
N ILE A 259 -16.18 11.00 7.32
CA ILE A 259 -16.12 11.86 6.13
C ILE A 259 -17.49 12.18 5.51
N ASN A 260 -18.58 11.57 6.00
CA ASN A 260 -19.91 11.77 5.42
C ASN A 260 -20.44 13.19 5.66
N GLY A 261 -20.79 13.87 4.56
CA GLY A 261 -21.26 15.25 4.54
C GLY A 261 -20.16 16.29 4.73
N ILE A 262 -18.88 15.95 4.52
CA ILE A 262 -17.82 16.95 4.36
C ILE A 262 -18.18 17.85 3.17
N LYS A 263 -18.07 19.17 3.36
CA LYS A 263 -18.35 20.18 2.35
C LYS A 263 -17.25 21.23 2.33
N PHE A 264 -16.75 21.57 1.14
CA PHE A 264 -15.79 22.64 0.94
C PHE A 264 -15.98 23.30 -0.43
N TYR A 265 -15.46 24.51 -0.59
CA TYR A 265 -15.49 25.22 -1.86
C TYR A 265 -14.30 24.78 -2.73
N THR A 266 -14.55 24.56 -4.01
CA THR A 266 -13.51 24.23 -5.00
C THR A 266 -12.95 25.50 -5.62
N ASN A 267 -11.85 25.37 -6.37
CA ASN A 267 -11.32 26.48 -7.18
C ASN A 267 -12.07 26.65 -8.51
N GLU A 268 -13.06 25.78 -8.79
CA GLU A 268 -13.92 25.88 -9.97
C GLU A 268 -15.01 26.94 -9.74
N THR A 269 -15.26 27.75 -10.77
CA THR A 269 -16.34 28.75 -10.81
C THR A 269 -17.38 28.31 -11.83
N ASN A 270 -18.67 28.49 -11.52
CA ASN A 270 -19.73 28.26 -12.49
C ASN A 270 -19.74 29.38 -13.57
N GLU A 271 -20.58 29.24 -14.60
CA GLU A 271 -20.77 30.24 -15.66
C GLU A 271 -21.19 31.63 -15.14
N ASN A 272 -21.71 31.71 -13.91
CA ASN A 272 -22.14 32.92 -13.23
C ASN A 272 -21.09 33.50 -12.25
N ASN A 273 -19.86 32.96 -12.22
CA ASN A 273 -18.79 33.29 -11.26
C ASN A 273 -19.09 32.99 -9.78
N ASP A 274 -20.08 32.16 -9.47
CA ASP A 274 -20.29 31.65 -8.12
C ASP A 274 -19.27 30.57 -7.75
N LYS A 275 -18.89 30.55 -6.47
CA LYS A 275 -18.05 29.48 -5.91
C LYS A 275 -18.79 28.16 -5.95
N GLN A 276 -18.17 27.15 -6.57
CA GLN A 276 -18.67 25.79 -6.54
C GLN A 276 -18.30 25.10 -5.23
N TYR A 277 -19.16 24.21 -4.76
CA TYR A 277 -18.92 23.42 -3.55
C TYR A 277 -18.91 21.95 -3.92
N PHE A 278 -17.95 21.23 -3.37
CA PHE A 278 -17.99 19.78 -3.28
C PHE A 278 -18.65 19.38 -1.97
N VAL A 279 -19.51 18.36 -2.03
CA VAL A 279 -20.13 17.72 -0.86
C VAL A 279 -19.92 16.21 -1.01
N ASN A 280 -19.37 15.56 0.01
CA ASN A 280 -19.34 14.11 0.07
C ASN A 280 -20.69 13.59 0.58
N ASP A 281 -21.62 13.32 -0.33
CA ASP A 281 -23.00 12.91 -0.05
C ASP A 281 -23.20 11.38 -0.04
N TYR A 282 -22.14 10.60 -0.23
CA TYR A 282 -22.19 9.15 -0.11
C TYR A 282 -22.70 8.73 1.28
N ASP A 283 -23.81 7.99 1.31
CA ASP A 283 -24.43 7.50 2.54
C ASP A 283 -23.56 6.41 3.18
N HIS A 284 -22.93 6.75 4.30
CA HIS A 284 -22.05 5.84 5.04
C HIS A 284 -22.73 4.54 5.46
N LYS A 285 -24.07 4.51 5.58
CA LYS A 285 -24.82 3.29 5.93
C LYS A 285 -24.81 2.25 4.80
N LYS A 286 -24.52 2.66 3.56
CA LYS A 286 -24.39 1.76 2.41
C LYS A 286 -22.99 1.19 2.27
N TRP A 287 -22.01 1.71 3.03
CA TRP A 287 -20.64 1.25 2.95
C TRP A 287 -20.55 -0.23 3.32
N LYS A 288 -19.97 -0.99 2.39
CA LYS A 288 -19.61 -2.38 2.63
C LYS A 288 -18.25 -2.66 1.98
N PRO A 289 -17.19 -2.92 2.76
CA PRO A 289 -15.92 -3.29 2.19
C PRO A 289 -16.01 -4.72 1.64
N GLU A 290 -15.65 -4.87 0.38
CA GLU A 290 -15.80 -6.13 -0.36
C GLU A 290 -14.50 -6.56 -1.04
N ALA A 291 -13.60 -5.62 -1.32
CA ALA A 291 -12.29 -5.88 -1.88
C ALA A 291 -11.21 -5.11 -1.11
N GLY A 292 -10.10 -5.79 -0.85
CA GLY A 292 -8.91 -5.26 -0.21
C GLY A 292 -7.67 -5.60 -1.01
N VAL A 293 -6.76 -4.66 -1.19
CA VAL A 293 -5.46 -4.87 -1.84
C VAL A 293 -4.37 -4.39 -0.89
N VAL A 294 -3.46 -5.29 -0.53
CA VAL A 294 -2.25 -4.95 0.23
C VAL A 294 -1.08 -4.89 -0.74
N ASN A 295 -0.46 -3.72 -0.84
CA ASN A 295 0.75 -3.51 -1.63
C ASN A 295 1.95 -3.42 -0.70
N TYR A 296 2.96 -4.25 -0.94
CA TYR A 296 4.26 -4.19 -0.27
C TYR A 296 5.27 -3.59 -1.24
N TYR A 297 5.89 -2.49 -0.82
CA TYR A 297 6.87 -1.78 -1.63
C TYR A 297 8.22 -1.77 -0.95
N GLN A 298 9.27 -2.10 -1.69
CA GLN A 298 10.66 -1.85 -1.32
C GLN A 298 11.06 -0.42 -1.67
N LEU A 299 12.13 0.12 -1.08
CA LEU A 299 12.59 1.51 -1.28
C LEU A 299 12.77 1.96 -2.75
N LYS A 300 12.98 1.03 -3.68
CA LYS A 300 13.15 1.31 -5.12
C LYS A 300 11.91 1.06 -5.96
N ASP A 301 10.87 0.50 -5.36
CA ASP A 301 9.62 0.22 -6.03
C ASP A 301 8.87 1.51 -6.31
N ASN A 302 7.99 1.43 -7.31
CA ASN A 302 7.13 2.53 -7.71
C ASN A 302 5.90 1.95 -8.41
N ILE A 303 4.79 2.67 -8.34
CA ILE A 303 3.61 2.40 -9.16
C ILE A 303 3.38 3.58 -10.09
N MET A 304 3.18 3.27 -11.37
CA MET A 304 2.96 4.28 -12.40
C MET A 304 1.50 4.78 -12.41
N ALA A 305 1.28 5.88 -13.12
CA ALA A 305 -0.01 6.50 -13.34
C ALA A 305 -1.09 5.49 -13.78
N HIS A 306 -2.03 5.22 -12.89
CA HIS A 306 -3.17 4.34 -13.12
C HIS A 306 -4.44 4.95 -12.54
N VAL A 307 -5.58 4.34 -12.86
CA VAL A 307 -6.88 4.63 -12.26
C VAL A 307 -7.47 3.31 -11.79
N ASP A 308 -8.06 3.32 -10.61
CA ASP A 308 -8.78 2.18 -10.07
C ASP A 308 -10.21 2.17 -10.63
N LYS A 309 -10.45 1.28 -11.61
CA LYS A 309 -11.74 1.14 -12.33
C LYS A 309 -12.26 -0.30 -12.32
N SER A 310 -11.84 -1.10 -11.35
CA SER A 310 -12.27 -2.51 -11.23
C SER A 310 -13.66 -2.66 -10.59
N GLU A 311 -14.13 -1.64 -9.88
CA GLU A 311 -15.39 -1.67 -9.15
C GLU A 311 -16.58 -1.33 -10.06
N ILE A 312 -17.72 -1.99 -9.84
CA ILE A 312 -18.99 -1.60 -10.46
C ILE A 312 -19.51 -0.33 -9.78
N ASN A 313 -19.39 -0.29 -8.45
CA ASN A 313 -19.77 0.86 -7.63
C ASN A 313 -18.62 1.88 -7.53
N MET A 314 -18.67 2.87 -8.42
CA MET A 314 -17.74 4.01 -8.41
C MET A 314 -18.19 5.17 -7.51
N GLU A 315 -19.40 5.10 -6.92
CA GLU A 315 -19.90 6.12 -5.98
C GLU A 315 -19.28 5.99 -4.59
N ALA A 316 -19.03 4.76 -4.15
CA ALA A 316 -18.41 4.48 -2.87
C ALA A 316 -17.01 5.13 -2.76
N PRO A 317 -16.49 5.43 -1.56
CA PRO A 317 -15.12 5.89 -1.41
C PRO A 317 -14.11 4.75 -1.62
N LEU A 318 -12.91 5.10 -2.11
CA LEU A 318 -11.72 4.26 -2.02
C LEU A 318 -10.86 4.76 -0.87
N ILE A 319 -10.52 3.87 0.06
CA ILE A 319 -9.78 4.22 1.28
C ILE A 319 -8.41 3.57 1.22
N SER A 320 -7.37 4.35 1.43
CA SER A 320 -5.98 3.93 1.36
C SER A 320 -5.25 4.25 2.65
N PHE A 321 -4.73 3.22 3.33
CA PHE A 321 -3.94 3.35 4.55
C PHE A 321 -2.45 3.18 4.23
N SER A 322 -1.61 3.99 4.86
CA SER A 322 -0.16 4.04 4.63
C SER A 322 0.62 3.60 5.86
N PHE A 323 1.58 2.69 5.75
CA PHE A 323 2.44 2.27 6.86
C PHE A 323 3.91 2.15 6.45
N GLY A 324 4.82 2.57 7.32
CA GLY A 324 6.27 2.51 7.10
C GLY A 324 6.87 3.79 6.51
N HIS A 325 7.84 3.65 5.60
CA HIS A 325 8.50 4.79 4.97
C HIS A 325 7.52 5.75 4.28
N THR A 326 7.85 7.04 4.29
CA THR A 326 7.07 8.09 3.62
C THR A 326 7.19 7.91 2.11
N CYS A 327 6.12 8.14 1.37
CA CYS A 327 6.18 8.18 -0.09
C CYS A 327 5.73 9.53 -0.66
N ILE A 328 6.16 9.80 -1.88
CA ILE A 328 5.55 10.81 -2.74
C ILE A 328 4.36 10.17 -3.43
N PHE A 329 3.17 10.70 -3.17
CA PHE A 329 1.95 10.34 -3.89
C PHE A 329 1.64 11.44 -4.90
N LEU A 330 1.43 11.03 -6.15
CA LEU A 330 0.99 11.92 -7.22
C LEU A 330 -0.48 11.66 -7.50
N ILE A 331 -1.28 12.72 -7.54
CA ILE A 331 -2.68 12.65 -7.94
C ILE A 331 -3.00 13.77 -8.92
N GLY A 332 -3.45 13.38 -10.11
CA GLY A 332 -3.81 14.28 -11.19
C GLY A 332 -5.31 14.39 -11.35
N GLY A 333 -5.75 14.61 -12.59
CA GLY A 333 -7.16 14.62 -12.97
C GLY A 333 -7.59 13.36 -13.73
N PRO A 334 -8.76 13.39 -14.41
CA PRO A 334 -9.30 12.26 -15.17
C PRO A 334 -8.46 11.88 -16.41
N THR A 335 -7.48 12.71 -16.80
CA THR A 335 -6.53 12.43 -17.88
C THR A 335 -5.10 12.57 -17.40
N ARG A 336 -4.17 11.94 -18.10
CA ARG A 336 -2.72 12.04 -17.83
C ARG A 336 -2.13 13.39 -18.22
N ASP A 337 -2.90 14.22 -18.93
CA ASP A 337 -2.51 15.54 -19.43
C ASP A 337 -2.66 16.65 -18.37
N ILE A 338 -3.39 16.36 -17.29
CA ILE A 338 -3.51 17.26 -16.14
C ILE A 338 -2.29 17.03 -15.24
N ALA A 339 -1.56 18.11 -14.94
CA ALA A 339 -0.41 18.06 -14.06
C ALA A 339 -0.81 17.57 -12.65
N PRO A 340 -0.12 16.56 -12.10
CA PRO A 340 -0.48 16.03 -10.80
C PRO A 340 -0.01 16.93 -9.67
N ILE A 341 -0.76 16.89 -8.58
CA ILE A 341 -0.37 17.43 -7.29
C ILE A 341 0.42 16.35 -6.54
N ALA A 342 1.55 16.75 -5.96
CA ALA A 342 2.41 15.88 -5.17
C ALA A 342 2.14 16.06 -3.67
N LEU A 343 1.99 14.95 -2.94
CA LEU A 343 1.78 14.94 -1.49
C LEU A 343 2.77 13.98 -0.82
N TYR A 344 3.12 14.25 0.43
CA TYR A 344 3.70 13.22 1.30
C TYR A 344 2.60 12.34 1.91
N LEU A 345 2.79 11.03 1.88
CA LEU A 345 2.03 10.08 2.70
C LEU A 345 2.98 9.37 3.67
N ARG A 346 2.86 9.69 4.96
CA ARG A 346 3.64 9.13 6.08
C ARG A 346 2.98 7.86 6.63
N SER A 347 3.62 7.25 7.62
CA SER A 347 3.04 6.11 8.34
C SER A 347 1.82 6.55 9.16
N GLY A 348 0.73 5.79 9.03
CA GLY A 348 -0.58 6.03 9.61
C GLY A 348 -1.51 6.91 8.78
N ASP A 349 -1.01 7.63 7.77
CA ASP A 349 -1.83 8.53 6.96
C ASP A 349 -2.91 7.76 6.18
N ILE A 350 -4.10 8.36 6.11
CA ILE A 350 -5.23 7.85 5.34
C ILE A 350 -5.51 8.83 4.20
N SER A 351 -5.47 8.33 2.97
CA SER A 351 -5.95 9.06 1.80
C SER A 351 -7.23 8.42 1.28
N ILE A 352 -8.25 9.24 1.06
CA ILE A 352 -9.55 8.81 0.56
C ILE A 352 -9.82 9.50 -0.77
N MET A 353 -10.27 8.72 -1.74
CA MET A 353 -10.74 9.20 -3.04
C MET A 353 -12.25 8.89 -3.14
N CYS A 354 -13.08 9.91 -3.21
CA CYS A 354 -14.53 9.80 -3.44
C CYS A 354 -14.96 10.73 -4.58
N GLY A 355 -16.21 10.59 -5.05
CA GLY A 355 -16.77 11.46 -6.09
C GLY A 355 -15.89 11.55 -7.35
N PRO A 356 -15.68 12.74 -7.93
CA PRO A 356 -14.89 12.92 -9.16
C PRO A 356 -13.47 12.35 -9.05
N CYS A 357 -12.87 12.44 -7.85
CA CYS A 357 -11.53 11.98 -7.59
C CYS A 357 -11.33 10.48 -7.80
N ARG A 358 -12.39 9.66 -7.70
CA ARG A 358 -12.32 8.20 -7.97
C ARG A 358 -11.79 7.86 -9.37
N THR A 359 -11.92 8.77 -10.32
CA THR A 359 -11.47 8.57 -11.71
C THR A 359 -10.11 9.19 -12.01
N ASN A 360 -9.46 9.82 -11.03
CA ASN A 360 -8.21 10.53 -11.23
C ASN A 360 -7.03 9.56 -11.39
N PHE A 361 -6.15 9.91 -12.32
CA PHE A 361 -4.84 9.25 -12.43
C PHE A 361 -4.02 9.53 -11.18
N HIS A 362 -3.42 8.48 -10.63
CA HIS A 362 -2.56 8.59 -9.47
C HIS A 362 -1.42 7.55 -9.50
N GLY A 363 -0.42 7.76 -8.67
CA GLY A 363 0.74 6.87 -8.58
C GLY A 363 1.69 7.23 -7.45
N VAL A 364 2.64 6.33 -7.20
CA VAL A 364 3.69 6.50 -6.18
C VAL A 364 5.03 6.40 -6.89
N PRO A 365 5.61 7.52 -7.39
CA PRO A 365 6.87 7.49 -8.10
C PRO A 365 8.08 7.21 -7.19
N ARG A 366 7.96 7.46 -5.88
CA ARG A 366 9.10 7.38 -4.96
C ARG A 366 8.71 7.09 -3.52
N ILE A 367 9.49 6.20 -2.90
CA ILE A 367 9.56 6.00 -1.46
C ILE A 367 10.82 6.70 -0.94
N LEU A 368 10.69 7.37 0.19
CA LEU A 368 11.77 8.14 0.81
C LEU A 368 12.52 7.28 1.81
N GLU A 369 13.80 7.10 1.54
CA GLU A 369 14.71 6.34 2.40
C GLU A 369 14.95 7.11 3.72
N GLY A 370 15.10 6.40 4.84
CA GLY A 370 15.42 7.01 6.13
C GLY A 370 14.28 7.77 6.82
N THR A 371 13.04 7.58 6.37
CA THR A 371 11.85 8.23 6.98
C THR A 371 10.94 7.24 7.71
N LEU A 372 11.46 6.09 8.17
CA LEU A 372 10.67 5.15 8.97
C LEU A 372 10.45 5.78 10.36
N PRO A 373 9.23 5.76 10.92
CA PRO A 373 9.04 6.17 12.31
C PRO A 373 9.85 5.29 13.27
N LYS A 374 10.48 5.90 14.27
CA LYS A 374 11.34 5.19 15.24
C LYS A 374 10.66 4.00 15.90
N TYR A 375 9.37 4.11 16.25
CA TYR A 375 8.61 3.02 16.88
C TYR A 375 8.35 1.82 15.94
N LEU A 376 8.59 1.97 14.62
CA LEU A 376 8.54 0.89 13.64
C LEU A 376 9.94 0.36 13.27
N GLU A 377 11.01 1.01 13.71
CA GLU A 377 12.37 0.49 13.54
C GLU A 377 12.56 -0.82 14.33
N PRO A 378 13.49 -1.68 13.91
CA PRO A 378 13.83 -2.85 14.70
C PRO A 378 14.43 -2.40 16.04
N ASN A 379 13.69 -2.65 17.13
CA ASN A 379 14.18 -2.42 18.48
C ASN A 379 14.63 -3.77 19.07
N TYR A 380 15.94 -3.92 19.29
CA TYR A 380 16.53 -5.17 19.76
C TYR A 380 16.39 -5.37 21.27
N ASP A 381 16.08 -4.32 22.04
CA ASP A 381 16.12 -4.35 23.50
C ASP A 381 14.71 -4.39 24.12
N ASP A 382 13.72 -3.72 23.53
CA ASP A 382 12.39 -3.53 24.17
C ASP A 382 11.29 -4.48 23.67
N ASP A 383 11.37 -4.96 22.42
CA ASP A 383 10.29 -5.76 21.80
C ASP A 383 10.85 -6.85 20.85
N PRO A 384 11.28 -8.00 21.40
CA PRO A 384 11.88 -9.09 20.62
C PRO A 384 10.95 -9.66 19.55
N GLU A 385 9.62 -9.62 19.77
CA GLU A 385 8.63 -10.09 18.81
C GLU A 385 8.52 -9.13 17.62
N TRP A 386 8.57 -7.81 17.86
CA TRP A 386 8.54 -6.81 16.79
C TRP A 386 9.78 -6.83 15.90
N LYS A 387 10.93 -7.28 16.43
CA LYS A 387 12.22 -7.27 15.72
C LYS A 387 12.12 -7.70 14.25
N ILE A 388 11.51 -8.85 13.95
CA ILE A 388 11.41 -9.37 12.57
C ILE A 388 10.53 -8.49 11.67
N TYR A 389 9.51 -7.85 12.25
CA TYR A 389 8.63 -6.91 11.55
C TYR A 389 9.38 -5.60 11.31
N GLY A 390 10.09 -5.08 12.31
CA GLY A 390 10.95 -3.92 12.19
C GLY A 390 12.04 -4.11 11.14
N ASP A 391 12.68 -5.29 11.09
CA ASP A 391 13.67 -5.66 10.08
C ASP A 391 13.05 -5.58 8.66
N PHE A 392 11.82 -6.09 8.46
CA PHE A 392 11.11 -5.95 7.19
C PHE A 392 10.75 -4.49 6.86
N MET A 393 10.21 -3.75 7.84
CA MET A 393 9.79 -2.37 7.67
C MET A 393 10.96 -1.40 7.44
N SER A 394 12.18 -1.74 7.89
CA SER A 394 13.42 -0.95 7.70
C SER A 394 13.76 -0.63 6.24
N SER A 395 13.18 -1.37 5.30
CA SER A 395 13.39 -1.19 3.87
C SER A 395 12.09 -1.24 3.04
N SER A 396 10.94 -1.19 3.71
CA SER A 396 9.66 -1.35 3.04
C SER A 396 8.57 -0.39 3.51
N ARG A 397 7.51 -0.34 2.70
CA ARG A 397 6.28 0.39 2.94
C ARG A 397 5.11 -0.51 2.60
N ILE A 398 4.07 -0.48 3.43
CA ILE A 398 2.84 -1.21 3.21
C ILE A 398 1.72 -0.22 2.92
N ASN A 399 0.89 -0.54 1.94
CA ASN A 399 -0.32 0.21 1.63
C ASN A 399 -1.51 -0.73 1.59
N VAL A 400 -2.59 -0.37 2.28
CA VAL A 400 -3.83 -1.16 2.32
C VAL A 400 -4.93 -0.34 1.66
N ASN A 401 -5.42 -0.79 0.51
CA ASN A 401 -6.55 -0.17 -0.19
C ASN A 401 -7.81 -0.99 0.03
N VAL A 402 -8.90 -0.34 0.44
CA VAL A 402 -10.20 -0.98 0.67
C VAL A 402 -11.27 -0.31 -0.17
N ARG A 403 -12.13 -1.14 -0.76
CA ARG A 403 -13.13 -0.74 -1.74
C ARG A 403 -14.44 -1.51 -1.55
N GLN A 404 -15.54 -0.86 -1.90
CA GLN A 404 -16.81 -1.52 -2.16
C GLN A 404 -16.90 -1.83 -3.66
N VAL A 405 -17.32 -3.04 -4.01
CA VAL A 405 -17.32 -3.50 -5.41
C VAL A 405 -18.70 -3.34 -6.04
N PHE A 406 -19.76 -3.67 -5.30
CA PHE A 406 -21.15 -3.73 -5.79
C PHE A 406 -22.04 -2.59 -5.29
#